data_AF-A0A3N5JF18-F1
#
_entry.id   AF-A0A3N5JF18-F1
#
_cell.length_a   1.000
_cell.length_b   1.000
_cell.length_c   1.000
_cell.angle_alpha   90.00
_cell.angle_beta   90.00
_cell.angle_gamma   90.00
#
_symmetry.space_group_name_H-M   'P 1'
#
loop_
_entity.id
_entity.type
_entity.pdbx_description
1 polymer ?
#
loop_
_entity_poly.entity_id
_entity_poly.type
_entity_poly.pdbx_seq_one_letter_code
_entity_poly.pdbx_strand_id
1 'polypeptide(L)'
;MKHDVKDSFKFLVSFTTLISIFIVGSALAQMTGYASSAKPGSALVKTVDSQEGVKQHENHASSPLISPQPDRRDGNDLLIMDAHSGDIPVIVEAESGVIGSIFRTGQDGDITYVATKTNYIGTGNPSDENSLITYQVAFQDSGYYNLFARLRVGSGAFDDDSFFGARGFGEKNVASSADWVFINGLASAGFSSPTDVVDGPGSLGSQVWKWVNITQTFYPGSTPTKSFYVSIDDLENAFQVAAREDGLDIDKFAFGKSNLYFTVNALDHELPGSITKPEPDSSQFYQGPP
;
A
#
# COMPACT_ATOMS: atom_id res chain seq x y z
N MET A 1 16.03 53.38 -55.64
CA MET A 1 16.67 53.00 -54.36
C MET A 1 15.89 51.80 -53.84
N LYS A 2 16.43 50.58 -53.96
CA LYS A 2 17.06 49.79 -52.86
C LYS A 2 16.09 49.59 -51.69
N HIS A 3 15.85 48.42 -51.11
CA HIS A 3 16.10 47.00 -51.38
C HIS A 3 15.12 46.34 -50.41
N ASP A 4 14.24 45.46 -50.87
CA ASP A 4 13.30 44.75 -50.00
C ASP A 4 13.99 43.47 -49.49
N VAL A 5 14.08 43.32 -48.16
CA VAL A 5 14.79 42.23 -47.49
C VAL A 5 13.75 41.28 -46.89
N LYS A 6 13.76 40.07 -47.46
CA LYS A 6 13.17 38.85 -46.94
C LYS A 6 13.71 38.55 -45.54
N ASP A 7 12.87 38.01 -44.66
CA ASP A 7 13.18 36.76 -43.96
C ASP A 7 11.95 36.22 -43.20
N SER A 8 11.44 35.10 -43.68
CA SER A 8 10.40 34.30 -43.03
C SER A 8 11.07 33.08 -42.40
N PHE A 9 11.18 33.08 -41.07
CA PHE A 9 11.63 31.93 -40.30
C PHE A 9 10.54 30.84 -40.32
N LYS A 10 10.76 29.77 -41.08
CA LYS A 10 9.99 28.53 -41.01
C LYS A 10 10.66 27.59 -40.00
N PHE A 11 9.98 27.30 -38.90
CA PHE A 11 10.38 26.24 -37.96
C PHE A 11 9.82 24.90 -38.47
N LEU A 12 10.69 24.01 -38.92
CA LEU A 12 10.36 22.65 -39.34
C LEU A 12 10.73 21.71 -38.19
N VAL A 13 9.74 21.24 -37.43
CA VAL A 13 9.95 20.18 -36.43
C VAL A 13 9.76 18.84 -37.12
N SER A 14 10.85 18.10 -37.30
CA SER A 14 10.86 16.71 -37.77
C SER A 14 10.57 15.79 -36.59
N PHE A 15 9.42 15.12 -36.60
CA PHE A 15 9.13 13.98 -35.71
C PHE A 15 9.66 12.71 -36.38
N THR A 16 10.75 12.15 -35.84
CA THR A 16 11.22 10.81 -36.20
C THR A 16 10.79 9.84 -35.11
N THR A 17 9.78 9.04 -35.43
CA THR A 17 9.29 7.92 -34.61
C THR A 17 10.36 6.82 -34.58
N LEU A 18 10.86 6.46 -33.40
CA LEU A 18 11.64 5.23 -33.19
C LEU A 18 10.73 4.15 -32.60
N ILE A 19 10.37 3.20 -33.47
CA ILE A 19 9.71 1.94 -33.11
C ILE A 19 10.84 0.96 -32.76
N SER A 20 10.97 0.59 -31.49
CA SER A 20 11.83 -0.52 -31.08
C SER A 20 10.99 -1.78 -30.89
N ILE A 21 11.15 -2.72 -31.83
CA ILE A 21 10.65 -4.09 -31.78
C ILE A 21 11.58 -4.89 -30.87
N PHE A 22 11.08 -5.44 -29.76
CA PHE A 22 11.79 -6.48 -29.01
C PHE A 22 11.30 -7.86 -29.45
N ILE A 23 12.25 -8.67 -29.91
CA ILE A 23 12.09 -10.05 -30.34
C ILE A 23 11.97 -10.95 -29.10
N VAL A 24 10.91 -11.76 -29.09
CA VAL A 24 10.71 -12.88 -28.16
C VAL A 24 11.69 -14.00 -28.53
N GLY A 25 12.53 -14.41 -27.58
CA GLY A 25 13.44 -15.55 -27.69
C GLY A 25 13.14 -16.57 -26.60
N SER A 26 12.67 -17.74 -27.04
CA SER A 26 12.18 -18.86 -26.23
C SER A 26 13.25 -19.64 -25.45
N ALA A 27 12.75 -20.30 -24.40
CA ALA A 27 13.24 -21.42 -23.61
C ALA A 27 14.42 -22.27 -24.12
N LEU A 28 15.29 -22.67 -23.18
CA LEU A 28 15.86 -24.02 -23.19
C LEU A 28 16.14 -24.52 -21.75
N ALA A 29 15.41 -25.55 -21.35
CA ALA A 29 15.70 -26.39 -20.20
C ALA A 29 16.77 -27.43 -20.60
N GLN A 30 17.75 -27.69 -19.74
CA GLN A 30 18.46 -28.98 -19.73
C GLN A 30 18.73 -29.43 -18.29
N MET A 31 18.11 -30.57 -17.97
CA MET A 31 18.40 -31.45 -16.86
C MET A 31 19.75 -32.17 -17.07
N THR A 32 20.56 -32.22 -16.02
CA THR A 32 21.42 -33.37 -15.69
C THR A 32 21.32 -33.50 -14.16
N GLY A 33 21.03 -34.62 -13.52
CA GLY A 33 21.38 -36.00 -13.83
C GLY A 33 22.40 -36.47 -12.78
N TYR A 34 21.95 -36.85 -11.58
CA TYR A 34 22.74 -37.68 -10.67
C TYR A 34 21.86 -38.68 -9.92
N ALA A 35 22.17 -39.94 -10.14
CA ALA A 35 21.51 -41.09 -9.55
C ALA A 35 22.46 -41.82 -8.58
N SER A 36 21.86 -42.35 -7.52
CA SER A 36 22.03 -43.72 -7.01
C SER A 36 23.16 -44.10 -6.03
N SER A 37 22.68 -44.83 -5.01
CA SER A 37 23.32 -45.84 -4.12
C SER A 37 23.92 -45.30 -2.80
N ALA A 38 23.65 -45.84 -1.61
CA ALA A 38 23.33 -47.23 -1.24
C ALA A 38 22.46 -47.35 0.05
N LYS A 39 21.76 -48.49 0.18
CA LYS A 39 21.11 -49.08 1.38
C LYS A 39 22.11 -50.03 2.10
N PRO A 40 21.76 -50.76 3.18
CA PRO A 40 21.03 -50.42 4.41
C PRO A 40 21.77 -50.92 5.69
N GLY A 41 21.36 -50.45 6.89
CA GLY A 41 21.86 -50.94 8.18
C GLY A 41 20.70 -51.20 9.15
N SER A 42 20.72 -52.38 9.77
CA SER A 42 19.62 -53.06 10.46
C SER A 42 19.55 -52.78 11.97
N ALA A 43 18.33 -52.96 12.51
CA ALA A 43 17.95 -53.44 13.85
C ALA A 43 18.22 -52.59 15.10
N LEU A 44 17.14 -52.27 15.83
CA LEU A 44 16.88 -52.90 17.14
C LEU A 44 15.45 -52.65 17.64
N VAL A 45 14.76 -53.77 17.86
CA VAL A 45 13.48 -53.95 18.56
C VAL A 45 13.73 -53.87 20.07
N LYS A 46 12.83 -53.24 20.82
CA LYS A 46 12.47 -53.67 22.19
C LYS A 46 11.04 -53.24 22.55
N THR A 47 10.21 -54.25 22.79
CA THR A 47 8.86 -54.24 23.35
C THR A 47 8.96 -54.48 24.86
N VAL A 48 8.21 -53.75 25.69
CA VAL A 48 7.58 -54.13 26.99
C VAL A 48 6.54 -53.01 27.26
N ASP A 49 5.22 -53.14 27.32
CA ASP A 49 4.23 -54.08 27.87
C ASP A 49 3.69 -53.71 29.27
N SER A 50 2.36 -53.48 29.29
CA SER A 50 1.39 -53.56 30.40
C SER A 50 1.46 -52.63 31.62
N GLN A 51 0.31 -52.04 32.02
CA GLN A 51 -0.53 -52.52 33.14
C GLN A 51 -1.72 -51.58 33.43
N GLU A 52 -2.85 -52.22 33.74
CA GLU A 52 -4.15 -51.70 34.14
C GLU A 52 -4.17 -51.07 35.55
N GLY A 53 -5.23 -50.33 35.88
CA GLY A 53 -5.50 -49.91 37.25
C GLY A 53 -6.84 -49.20 37.45
N VAL A 54 -7.92 -49.98 37.54
CA VAL A 54 -9.26 -49.59 38.00
C VAL A 54 -9.24 -49.26 39.50
N LYS A 55 -9.99 -48.24 39.95
CA LYS A 55 -10.76 -48.27 41.22
C LYS A 55 -11.79 -47.13 41.33
N GLN A 56 -13.04 -47.53 41.49
CA GLN A 56 -14.16 -46.73 41.97
C GLN A 56 -14.05 -46.49 43.49
N HIS A 57 -14.60 -45.36 43.97
CA HIS A 57 -15.24 -45.31 45.29
C HIS A 57 -16.29 -44.18 45.34
N GLU A 58 -17.43 -44.53 45.94
CA GLU A 58 -18.70 -43.79 45.98
C GLU A 58 -18.84 -42.78 47.14
N ASN A 59 -19.86 -41.93 47.01
CA ASN A 59 -20.77 -41.37 48.02
C ASN A 59 -20.25 -40.34 49.05
N HIS A 60 -20.81 -39.11 49.01
CA HIS A 60 -21.85 -38.68 49.96
C HIS A 60 -22.36 -37.24 49.76
N ALA A 61 -23.66 -37.09 50.08
CA ALA A 61 -24.33 -35.92 50.66
C ALA A 61 -24.87 -34.81 49.73
N SER A 62 -26.20 -34.92 49.58
CA SER A 62 -27.17 -33.94 49.12
C SER A 62 -27.06 -32.58 49.83
N SER A 63 -27.23 -31.50 49.06
CA SER A 63 -27.68 -30.19 49.52
C SER A 63 -28.64 -29.60 48.48
N PRO A 64 -29.72 -28.91 48.89
CA PRO A 64 -30.79 -28.50 48.00
C PRO A 64 -30.34 -27.36 47.07
N LEU A 65 -30.52 -27.58 45.76
CA LEU A 65 -30.36 -26.58 44.72
C LEU A 65 -31.46 -25.50 44.90
N ILE A 66 -31.08 -24.37 45.46
CA ILE A 66 -31.79 -23.11 45.22
C ILE A 66 -31.52 -22.76 43.76
N SER A 67 -32.55 -22.82 42.92
CA SER A 67 -32.52 -22.35 41.55
C SER A 67 -32.11 -20.87 41.54
N PRO A 68 -30.97 -20.47 40.94
CA PRO A 68 -30.83 -19.11 40.49
C PRO A 68 -31.80 -18.95 39.31
N GLN A 69 -32.75 -18.04 39.47
CA GLN A 69 -33.51 -17.52 38.33
C GLN A 69 -32.51 -17.14 37.23
N PRO A 70 -32.72 -17.54 35.96
CA PRO A 70 -31.99 -16.93 34.87
C PRO A 70 -32.38 -15.46 34.86
N ASP A 71 -31.45 -14.62 35.30
CA ASP A 71 -31.40 -13.20 34.99
C ASP A 71 -31.64 -13.07 33.49
N ARG A 72 -32.84 -12.63 33.14
CA ARG A 72 -33.17 -12.20 31.78
C ARG A 72 -32.32 -10.97 31.52
N ARG A 73 -31.10 -11.20 31.05
CA ARG A 73 -30.40 -10.20 30.26
C ARG A 73 -31.10 -10.17 28.92
N ASP A 74 -31.98 -9.20 28.81
CA ASP A 74 -32.64 -8.79 27.59
C ASP A 74 -31.54 -8.56 26.55
N GLY A 75 -31.36 -9.55 25.68
CA GLY A 75 -30.26 -9.67 24.72
C GLY A 75 -30.36 -8.68 23.56
N ASN A 76 -30.41 -7.40 23.89
CA ASN A 76 -30.03 -6.33 22.99
C ASN A 76 -28.67 -5.79 23.45
N ASP A 77 -27.67 -6.67 23.51
CA ASP A 77 -26.29 -6.27 23.29
C ASP A 77 -26.19 -5.94 21.79
N LEU A 78 -26.87 -4.85 21.42
CA LEU A 78 -26.66 -4.17 20.16
C LEU A 78 -25.19 -3.80 20.20
N LEU A 79 -24.37 -4.60 19.51
CA LEU A 79 -23.07 -4.16 19.07
C LEU A 79 -23.33 -2.85 18.33
N ILE A 80 -23.12 -1.73 19.03
CA ILE A 80 -23.03 -0.43 18.41
C ILE A 80 -21.74 -0.51 17.62
N MET A 81 -21.84 -1.08 16.41
CA MET A 81 -20.86 -0.80 15.37
C MET A 81 -20.83 0.72 15.28
N ASP A 82 -19.66 1.29 15.50
CA ASP A 82 -19.44 2.70 15.30
C ASP A 82 -20.07 3.07 13.95
N ALA A 83 -20.95 4.06 13.93
CA ALA A 83 -21.69 4.44 12.72
C ALA A 83 -20.75 4.93 11.61
N HIS A 84 -19.47 5.17 11.95
CA HIS A 84 -18.39 5.53 11.04
C HIS A 84 -17.32 4.44 10.89
N SER A 85 -17.59 3.21 11.33
CA SER A 85 -16.67 2.09 11.13
C SER A 85 -16.36 1.92 9.64
N GLY A 86 -15.09 2.09 9.28
CA GLY A 86 -14.65 2.06 7.89
C GLY A 86 -14.74 3.39 7.13
N ASP A 87 -15.37 4.43 7.67
CA ASP A 87 -15.38 5.76 7.04
C ASP A 87 -14.09 6.55 7.31
N ILE A 88 -13.44 6.26 8.45
CA ILE A 88 -12.15 6.81 8.86
C ILE A 88 -11.03 6.07 8.12
N PRO A 89 -10.02 6.77 7.53
CA PRO A 89 -8.94 6.10 6.83
C PRO A 89 -8.05 5.35 7.83
N VAL A 90 -7.57 4.16 7.45
CA VAL A 90 -6.58 3.43 8.24
C VAL A 90 -5.20 4.00 7.91
N ILE A 91 -4.54 4.61 8.90
CA ILE A 91 -3.21 5.23 8.75
C ILE A 91 -2.12 4.26 9.21
N VAL A 92 -1.03 4.20 8.47
CA VAL A 92 0.22 3.55 8.90
C VAL A 92 1.40 4.49 8.66
N GLU A 93 2.12 4.81 9.73
CA GLU A 93 3.37 5.59 9.65
C GLU A 93 4.41 4.77 8.88
N ALA A 94 5.15 5.40 7.97
CA ALA A 94 6.02 4.67 7.07
C ALA A 94 7.18 3.98 7.81
N GLU A 95 7.62 4.53 8.94
CA GLU A 95 8.65 3.94 9.80
C GLU A 95 8.13 2.82 10.73
N SER A 96 6.82 2.59 10.78
CA SER A 96 6.23 1.58 11.68
C SER A 96 6.33 0.14 11.16
N GLY A 97 6.63 -0.04 9.87
CA GLY A 97 6.77 -1.35 9.25
C GLY A 97 8.10 -2.06 9.58
N VAL A 98 8.23 -3.28 9.09
CA VAL A 98 9.53 -3.96 9.01
C VAL A 98 10.30 -3.37 7.84
N ILE A 99 11.24 -2.48 8.15
CA ILE A 99 11.99 -1.69 7.18
C ILE A 99 13.22 -2.46 6.66
N GLY A 100 13.31 -2.61 5.34
CA GLY A 100 14.47 -3.18 4.66
C GLY A 100 15.73 -2.32 4.77
N SER A 101 16.89 -2.97 4.65
CA SER A 101 18.19 -2.35 4.99
C SER A 101 18.59 -1.16 4.10
N ILE A 102 18.01 -1.01 2.90
CA ILE A 102 18.31 0.10 1.99
C ILE A 102 17.60 1.40 2.36
N PHE A 103 16.63 1.36 3.27
CA PHE A 103 15.97 2.57 3.76
C PHE A 103 16.72 3.18 4.95
N ARG A 104 16.50 4.47 5.14
CA ARG A 104 16.81 5.22 6.35
C ARG A 104 15.53 5.85 6.88
N THR A 105 15.48 6.07 8.18
CA THR A 105 14.51 6.96 8.81
C THR A 105 15.11 8.35 8.93
N GLY A 106 14.32 9.39 8.71
CA GLY A 106 14.67 10.79 8.89
C GLY A 106 13.60 11.55 9.67
N GLN A 107 13.90 12.81 9.98
CA GLN A 107 13.01 13.71 10.70
C GLN A 107 12.99 15.08 10.00
N ASP A 108 11.81 15.68 9.86
CA ASP A 108 11.60 17.06 9.42
C ASP A 108 10.52 17.72 10.29
N GLY A 109 10.96 18.48 11.31
CA GLY A 109 10.06 18.96 12.36
C GLY A 109 9.40 17.79 13.08
N ASP A 110 8.06 17.78 13.12
CA ASP A 110 7.27 16.72 13.75
C ASP A 110 7.02 15.51 12.82
N ILE A 111 7.48 15.57 11.57
CA ILE A 111 7.32 14.49 10.59
C ILE A 111 8.51 13.54 10.68
N THR A 112 8.25 12.29 11.04
CA THR A 112 9.18 11.18 10.84
C THR A 112 8.91 10.60 9.46
N TYR A 113 9.95 10.20 8.73
CA TYR A 113 9.77 9.67 7.39
C TYR A 113 10.79 8.58 7.06
N VAL A 114 10.47 7.75 6.08
CA VAL A 114 11.40 6.80 5.46
C VAL A 114 11.85 7.31 4.10
N ALA A 115 13.11 7.05 3.77
CA ALA A 115 13.68 7.39 2.47
C ALA A 115 14.69 6.32 2.05
N THR A 116 14.83 6.10 0.75
CA THR A 116 15.84 5.18 0.22
C THR A 116 17.23 5.80 0.31
N LYS A 117 18.26 4.97 0.52
CA LYS A 117 19.67 5.37 0.50
C LYS A 117 20.31 5.34 -0.89
N THR A 118 19.68 4.67 -1.85
CA THR A 118 20.27 4.32 -3.14
C THR A 118 19.23 4.30 -4.25
N ASN A 119 19.61 4.79 -5.42
CA ASN A 119 18.82 4.63 -6.64
C ASN A 119 18.85 3.20 -7.20
N TYR A 120 17.71 2.77 -7.72
CA TYR A 120 17.51 1.51 -8.43
C TYR A 120 16.86 1.77 -9.79
N ILE A 121 17.52 1.30 -10.85
CA ILE A 121 17.16 1.65 -12.25
C ILE A 121 16.03 0.74 -12.78
N GLY A 122 15.73 -0.38 -12.12
CA GLY A 122 14.68 -1.29 -12.57
C GLY A 122 13.30 -0.64 -12.55
N THR A 123 12.42 -1.12 -13.42
CA THR A 123 11.05 -0.59 -13.61
C THR A 123 9.96 -1.65 -13.52
N GLY A 124 10.33 -2.94 -13.46
CA GLY A 124 9.36 -4.04 -13.40
C GLY A 124 9.03 -4.47 -11.97
N ASN A 125 10.03 -4.53 -11.10
CA ASN A 125 9.95 -5.10 -9.76
C ASN A 125 11.18 -4.69 -8.92
N PRO A 126 11.14 -4.82 -7.59
CA PRO A 126 12.23 -4.36 -6.71
C PRO A 126 13.47 -5.26 -6.72
N SER A 127 13.31 -6.54 -7.08
CA SER A 127 14.37 -7.56 -7.19
C SER A 127 15.09 -7.99 -5.91
N ASP A 128 14.91 -7.29 -4.78
CA ASP A 128 15.59 -7.58 -3.51
C ASP A 128 14.65 -7.36 -2.31
N GLU A 129 14.61 -8.29 -1.37
CA GLU A 129 13.83 -8.17 -0.13
C GLU A 129 14.33 -7.03 0.78
N ASN A 130 15.62 -6.69 0.71
CA ASN A 130 16.18 -5.54 1.42
C ASN A 130 15.56 -4.21 0.98
N SER A 131 14.87 -4.20 -0.16
CA SER A 131 14.19 -3.03 -0.71
C SER A 131 12.76 -2.84 -0.23
N LEU A 132 12.25 -3.72 0.63
CA LEU A 132 10.86 -3.70 1.08
C LEU A 132 10.66 -2.94 2.39
N ILE A 133 9.47 -2.38 2.55
CA ILE A 133 8.88 -2.14 3.88
C ILE A 133 7.59 -2.94 3.94
N THR A 134 7.45 -3.74 5.00
CA THR A 134 6.26 -4.58 5.22
C THR A 134 5.48 -4.11 6.43
N TYR A 135 4.18 -3.91 6.27
CA TYR A 135 3.26 -3.47 7.32
C TYR A 135 2.21 -4.54 7.56
N GLN A 136 1.78 -4.70 8.82
CA GLN A 136 0.51 -5.34 9.15
C GLN A 136 -0.53 -4.25 9.38
N VAL A 137 -1.60 -4.29 8.59
CA VAL A 137 -2.65 -3.26 8.60
C VAL A 137 -3.95 -3.87 9.10
N ALA A 138 -4.48 -3.32 10.19
CA ALA A 138 -5.76 -3.73 10.76
C ALA A 138 -6.89 -2.82 10.24
N PHE A 139 -7.86 -3.43 9.58
CA PHE A 139 -9.03 -2.75 9.03
C PHE A 139 -10.24 -2.89 9.95
N GLN A 140 -11.10 -1.90 9.93
CA GLN A 140 -12.34 -1.91 10.72
C GLN A 140 -13.51 -2.53 9.95
N ASP A 141 -13.43 -2.57 8.61
CA ASP A 141 -14.51 -3.08 7.76
C ASP A 141 -13.99 -3.62 6.41
N SER A 142 -14.78 -4.49 5.78
CA SER A 142 -14.48 -5.15 4.51
C SER A 142 -14.79 -4.29 3.27
N GLY A 143 -14.17 -4.58 2.13
CA GLY A 143 -14.44 -3.89 0.88
C GLY A 143 -13.20 -3.32 0.22
N TYR A 144 -13.40 -2.45 -0.76
CA TYR A 144 -12.32 -1.84 -1.52
C TYR A 144 -11.82 -0.55 -0.88
N TYR A 145 -10.50 -0.39 -0.88
CA TYR A 145 -9.80 0.79 -0.38
C TYR A 145 -8.94 1.43 -1.47
N ASN A 146 -8.84 2.74 -1.43
CA ASN A 146 -7.81 3.51 -2.13
C ASN A 146 -6.60 3.65 -1.22
N LEU A 147 -5.40 3.54 -1.81
CA LEU A 147 -4.14 3.83 -1.15
C LEU A 147 -3.77 5.30 -1.40
N PHE A 148 -3.50 6.02 -0.32
CA PHE A 148 -2.93 7.36 -0.33
C PHE A 148 -1.55 7.32 0.33
N ALA A 149 -0.69 8.26 -0.04
CA ALA A 149 0.59 8.47 0.61
C ALA A 149 0.81 9.96 0.87
N ARG A 150 1.31 10.27 2.07
CA ARG A 150 1.88 11.57 2.41
C ARG A 150 3.38 11.49 2.16
N LEU A 151 3.86 12.28 1.21
CA LEU A 151 5.24 12.20 0.73
C LEU A 151 5.80 13.56 0.38
N ARG A 152 7.12 13.62 0.21
CA ARG A 152 7.85 14.76 -0.34
C ARG A 152 8.86 14.26 -1.35
N VAL A 153 8.78 14.80 -2.56
CA VAL A 153 9.78 14.59 -3.62
C VAL A 153 10.94 15.56 -3.40
N GLY A 154 12.18 15.09 -3.51
CA GLY A 154 13.40 15.88 -3.31
C GLY A 154 13.67 16.89 -4.42
N SER A 155 14.86 17.51 -4.36
CA SER A 155 15.29 18.55 -5.30
C SER A 155 15.61 18.03 -6.70
N GLY A 156 15.83 16.71 -6.87
CA GLY A 156 15.98 16.05 -8.16
C GLY A 156 14.68 15.98 -8.95
N ALA A 157 13.55 16.36 -8.33
CA ALA A 157 12.24 16.37 -8.96
C ALA A 157 11.90 15.01 -9.57
N PHE A 158 11.79 14.90 -10.90
CA PHE A 158 11.44 13.65 -11.58
C PHE A 158 12.50 12.53 -11.43
N ASP A 159 13.69 12.86 -10.94
CA ASP A 159 14.72 11.86 -10.60
C ASP A 159 14.56 11.31 -9.16
N ASP A 160 13.61 11.87 -8.38
CA ASP A 160 13.38 11.56 -6.95
C ASP A 160 11.91 11.14 -6.70
N ASP A 161 11.16 10.70 -7.73
CA ASP A 161 9.69 10.74 -7.72
C ASP A 161 8.98 9.39 -7.85
N SER A 162 9.69 8.32 -7.53
CA SER A 162 9.17 6.99 -7.79
C SER A 162 9.53 5.94 -6.75
N PHE A 163 8.66 4.94 -6.68
CA PHE A 163 8.80 3.75 -5.85
C PHE A 163 7.97 2.61 -6.43
N PHE A 164 8.04 1.42 -5.84
CA PHE A 164 7.14 0.31 -6.19
C PHE A 164 6.03 0.15 -5.16
N GLY A 165 4.79 0.15 -5.63
CA GLY A 165 3.63 -0.26 -4.84
C GLY A 165 3.29 -1.72 -5.09
N ALA A 166 2.96 -2.47 -4.04
CA ALA A 166 2.42 -3.82 -4.18
C ALA A 166 1.06 -3.82 -4.89
N ARG A 167 0.80 -4.84 -5.71
CA ARG A 167 -0.54 -5.13 -6.23
C ARG A 167 -1.38 -5.79 -5.15
N GLY A 168 -2.11 -4.98 -4.40
CA GLY A 168 -3.00 -5.43 -3.33
C GLY A 168 -2.25 -5.94 -2.10
N PHE A 169 -2.99 -6.57 -1.19
CA PHE A 169 -2.47 -7.09 0.09
C PHE A 169 -1.78 -8.45 -0.05
N GLY A 170 -1.08 -8.86 1.01
CA GLY A 170 -0.28 -10.09 1.10
C GLY A 170 1.18 -9.86 0.74
N GLU A 171 2.02 -10.84 1.06
CA GLU A 171 3.43 -10.84 0.66
C GLU A 171 3.57 -10.95 -0.87
N LYS A 172 4.52 -10.20 -1.41
CA LYS A 172 4.80 -10.10 -2.84
C LYS A 172 6.14 -10.75 -3.18
N ASN A 173 6.21 -11.40 -4.33
CA ASN A 173 7.48 -11.90 -4.84
C ASN A 173 8.28 -10.74 -5.45
N VAL A 174 9.42 -10.40 -4.83
CA VAL A 174 10.29 -9.30 -5.27
C VAL A 174 10.82 -9.46 -6.70
N ALA A 175 10.84 -10.68 -7.24
CA ALA A 175 11.30 -10.98 -8.60
C ALA A 175 10.16 -10.98 -9.64
N SER A 176 8.90 -10.87 -9.22
CA SER A 176 7.73 -10.97 -10.11
C SER A 176 7.14 -9.60 -10.42
N SER A 177 7.30 -9.10 -11.64
CA SER A 177 6.65 -7.84 -12.05
C SER A 177 5.12 -7.88 -12.04
N ALA A 178 4.52 -9.07 -11.97
CA ALA A 178 3.09 -9.22 -11.78
C ALA A 178 2.62 -8.77 -10.39
N ASP A 179 3.51 -8.75 -9.39
CA ASP A 179 3.16 -8.41 -8.00
C ASP A 179 3.36 -6.93 -7.67
N TRP A 180 4.00 -6.18 -8.58
CA TRP A 180 4.39 -4.79 -8.35
C TRP A 180 3.84 -3.86 -9.41
N VAL A 181 3.73 -2.60 -9.02
CA VAL A 181 3.51 -1.50 -9.95
C VAL A 181 4.55 -0.44 -9.71
N PHE A 182 5.09 0.07 -10.80
CA PHE A 182 5.97 1.22 -10.79
C PHE A 182 5.12 2.49 -10.61
N ILE A 183 5.25 3.14 -9.45
CA ILE A 183 4.69 4.47 -9.20
C ILE A 183 5.72 5.49 -9.65
N ASN A 184 5.33 6.41 -10.54
CA ASN A 184 6.23 7.38 -11.13
C ASN A 184 5.52 8.71 -11.40
N GLY A 185 6.27 9.80 -11.54
CA GLY A 185 5.69 11.10 -11.86
C GLY A 185 5.15 11.85 -10.64
N LEU A 186 5.58 11.47 -9.43
CA LEU A 186 5.13 12.10 -8.19
C LEU A 186 5.64 13.54 -8.04
N ALA A 187 6.64 13.97 -8.82
CA ALA A 187 7.19 15.33 -8.77
C ALA A 187 6.15 16.39 -9.13
N SER A 188 5.15 16.03 -9.94
CA SER A 188 4.06 16.90 -10.38
C SER A 188 2.68 16.49 -9.85
N ALA A 189 2.62 15.60 -8.86
CA ALA A 189 1.38 15.07 -8.30
C ALA A 189 1.10 15.62 -6.90
N GLY A 190 -0.15 15.58 -6.45
CA GLY A 190 -0.54 15.75 -5.06
C GLY A 190 -1.20 17.08 -4.70
N PHE A 191 -1.62 17.13 -3.43
CA PHE A 191 -2.45 18.17 -2.82
C PHE A 191 -1.92 18.49 -1.40
N SER A 192 -2.08 19.73 -0.95
CA SER A 192 -1.61 20.18 0.36
C SER A 192 -2.52 21.19 1.04
N SER A 193 -3.50 21.77 0.33
CA SER A 193 -4.48 22.61 1.01
C SER A 193 -5.43 21.73 1.83
N PRO A 194 -5.73 22.05 3.10
CA PRO A 194 -6.60 21.24 3.96
C PRO A 194 -7.97 20.93 3.34
N THR A 195 -8.49 21.80 2.47
CA THR A 195 -9.79 21.65 1.81
C THR A 195 -9.74 20.87 0.50
N ASP A 196 -8.55 20.60 -0.04
CA ASP A 196 -8.41 19.87 -1.30
C ASP A 196 -8.86 18.43 -1.11
N VAL A 197 -9.74 17.96 -1.99
CA VAL A 197 -10.07 16.54 -2.12
C VAL A 197 -8.94 15.85 -2.86
N VAL A 198 -8.34 14.82 -2.25
CA VAL A 198 -7.22 14.05 -2.81
C VAL A 198 -7.73 13.05 -3.84
N ASP A 199 -8.22 13.57 -4.95
CA ASP A 199 -8.85 12.81 -6.03
C ASP A 199 -8.25 13.24 -7.38
N GLY A 200 -7.73 12.26 -8.11
CA GLY A 200 -6.89 12.43 -9.28
C GLY A 200 -5.40 12.66 -8.95
N PRO A 201 -4.60 13.03 -9.96
CA PRO A 201 -3.16 13.17 -9.80
C PRO A 201 -2.73 14.42 -9.02
N GLY A 202 -3.56 15.47 -8.94
CA GLY A 202 -3.14 16.77 -8.40
C GLY A 202 -2.12 17.47 -9.29
N SER A 203 -1.47 18.52 -8.78
CA SER A 203 -0.51 19.33 -9.54
C SER A 203 0.59 19.97 -8.71
N LEU A 204 0.77 19.55 -7.45
CA LEU A 204 1.82 20.11 -6.60
C LEU A 204 3.21 19.62 -7.00
N GLY A 205 4.17 20.55 -6.93
CA GLY A 205 5.57 20.32 -7.27
C GLY A 205 6.35 19.54 -6.21
N SER A 206 7.66 19.52 -6.37
CA SER A 206 8.61 18.93 -5.41
C SER A 206 8.86 19.82 -4.19
N GLN A 207 9.60 19.26 -3.22
CA GLN A 207 10.06 19.90 -1.99
C GLN A 207 8.95 20.38 -1.04
N VAL A 208 7.73 19.86 -1.21
CA VAL A 208 6.59 20.09 -0.31
C VAL A 208 6.00 18.76 0.14
N TRP A 209 5.60 18.68 1.41
CA TRP A 209 4.81 17.58 1.91
C TRP A 209 3.40 17.65 1.32
N LYS A 210 2.94 16.55 0.74
CA LYS A 210 1.68 16.48 -0.01
C LYS A 210 1.07 15.10 0.07
N TRP A 211 -0.25 15.06 -0.04
CA TRP A 211 -1.00 13.82 -0.21
C TRP A 211 -1.18 13.49 -1.69
N VAL A 212 -0.97 12.23 -2.04
CA VAL A 212 -1.23 11.68 -3.38
C VAL A 212 -2.13 10.47 -3.27
N ASN A 213 -3.15 10.37 -4.13
CA ASN A 213 -3.92 9.15 -4.31
C ASN A 213 -3.13 8.20 -5.21
N ILE A 214 -2.38 7.28 -4.60
CA ILE A 214 -1.54 6.32 -5.30
C ILE A 214 -2.39 5.41 -6.18
N THR A 215 -3.56 4.98 -5.67
CA THR A 215 -4.51 4.16 -6.44
C THR A 215 -4.94 4.80 -7.75
N GLN A 216 -5.02 6.11 -7.84
CA GLN A 216 -5.42 6.79 -9.07
C GLN A 216 -4.24 7.32 -9.90
N THR A 217 -3.01 7.23 -9.38
CA THR A 217 -1.79 7.76 -10.02
C THR A 217 -0.88 6.66 -10.56
N PHE A 218 -1.35 5.41 -10.63
CA PHE A 218 -0.60 4.31 -11.27
C PHE A 218 -0.42 4.55 -12.78
N TYR A 219 0.78 5.02 -13.17
CA TYR A 219 1.16 5.25 -14.56
C TYR A 219 1.93 4.05 -15.15
N PRO A 220 1.75 3.69 -16.45
CA PRO A 220 0.65 4.04 -17.34
C PRO A 220 -0.35 2.88 -17.46
N GLY A 221 -1.59 3.09 -17.01
CA GLY A 221 -2.72 2.31 -17.54
C GLY A 221 -3.23 1.14 -16.71
N SER A 222 -2.83 0.99 -15.45
CA SER A 222 -3.61 0.15 -14.52
C SER A 222 -4.52 1.05 -13.71
N THR A 223 -5.83 0.99 -13.96
CA THR A 223 -6.90 1.45 -13.07
C THR A 223 -7.08 0.43 -11.96
N PRO A 224 -6.41 0.57 -10.82
CA PRO A 224 -6.41 -0.37 -9.73
C PRO A 224 -7.41 0.10 -8.68
N THR A 225 -8.53 0.70 -9.10
CA THR A 225 -9.62 1.14 -8.21
C THR A 225 -10.24 -0.02 -7.41
N LYS A 226 -9.68 -1.23 -7.56
CA LYS A 226 -10.01 -2.48 -6.88
C LYS A 226 -8.79 -3.28 -6.42
N SER A 227 -7.60 -2.67 -6.29
CA SER A 227 -6.38 -3.43 -5.91
C SER A 227 -6.34 -3.83 -4.44
N PHE A 228 -6.92 -3.03 -3.55
CA PHE A 228 -6.90 -3.30 -2.11
C PHE A 228 -8.31 -3.69 -1.67
N TYR A 229 -8.60 -5.00 -1.73
CA TYR A 229 -9.83 -5.58 -1.19
C TYR A 229 -9.54 -6.23 0.16
N VAL A 230 -10.33 -5.88 1.16
CA VAL A 230 -10.32 -6.49 2.49
C VAL A 230 -11.54 -7.40 2.61
N SER A 231 -11.33 -8.66 2.98
CA SER A 231 -12.43 -9.59 3.25
C SER A 231 -13.00 -9.35 4.65
N ILE A 232 -14.30 -9.61 4.85
CA ILE A 232 -14.89 -9.54 6.19
C ILE A 232 -14.32 -10.63 7.12
N ASP A 233 -13.82 -11.72 6.55
CA ASP A 233 -13.21 -12.82 7.29
C ASP A 233 -11.71 -12.60 7.60
N ASP A 234 -11.11 -11.54 7.04
CA ASP A 234 -9.68 -11.24 7.16
C ASP A 234 -9.43 -9.73 7.15
N LEU A 235 -9.52 -9.12 8.34
CA LEU A 235 -9.33 -7.69 8.56
C LEU A 235 -7.87 -7.32 8.87
N GLU A 236 -6.95 -8.28 8.97
CA GLU A 236 -5.53 -8.04 9.23
C GLU A 236 -4.70 -8.41 8.00
N ASN A 237 -4.30 -7.41 7.22
CA ASN A 237 -3.68 -7.65 5.91
C ASN A 237 -2.25 -7.13 5.87
N ALA A 238 -1.36 -7.90 5.24
CA ALA A 238 -0.02 -7.45 4.93
C ALA A 238 -0.04 -6.45 3.77
N PHE A 239 0.69 -5.34 3.92
CA PHE A 239 0.92 -4.37 2.86
C PHE A 239 2.43 -4.18 2.66
N GLN A 240 2.85 -4.06 1.40
CA GLN A 240 4.25 -3.88 1.05
C GLN A 240 4.45 -2.72 0.08
N VAL A 241 5.52 -1.97 0.29
CA VAL A 241 6.09 -1.04 -0.68
C VAL A 241 7.56 -1.38 -0.86
N ALA A 242 8.14 -0.94 -1.97
CA ALA A 242 9.57 -1.07 -2.17
C ALA A 242 10.20 0.19 -2.72
N ALA A 243 11.47 0.37 -2.41
CA ALA A 243 12.23 1.51 -2.87
C ALA A 243 12.45 1.50 -4.39
N ARG A 244 12.65 2.69 -4.95
CA ARG A 244 13.25 2.84 -6.27
C ARG A 244 14.26 3.97 -6.30
N GLU A 245 13.84 5.18 -5.98
CA GLU A 245 14.73 6.34 -6.00
C GLU A 245 15.10 6.80 -4.58
N ASP A 246 16.30 7.34 -4.45
CA ASP A 246 16.61 8.25 -3.36
C ASP A 246 15.94 9.61 -3.60
N GLY A 247 15.95 10.48 -2.59
CA GLY A 247 15.27 11.78 -2.68
C GLY A 247 13.74 11.74 -2.53
N LEU A 248 13.09 10.58 -2.61
CA LEU A 248 11.69 10.42 -2.21
C LEU A 248 11.59 10.14 -0.69
N ASP A 249 10.98 11.07 0.04
CA ASP A 249 10.67 10.92 1.45
C ASP A 249 9.19 10.52 1.60
N ILE A 250 8.89 9.47 2.38
CA ILE A 250 7.53 9.00 2.66
C ILE A 250 7.27 9.09 4.16
N ASP A 251 6.26 9.86 4.54
CA ASP A 251 5.84 10.05 5.94
C ASP A 251 4.88 8.93 6.36
N LYS A 252 3.75 8.79 5.66
CA LYS A 252 2.73 7.77 6.00
C LYS A 252 1.88 7.36 4.81
N PHE A 253 1.20 6.23 4.98
CA PHE A 253 0.17 5.74 4.07
C PHE A 253 -1.21 5.78 4.72
N ALA A 254 -2.24 5.91 3.89
CA ALA A 254 -3.63 5.82 4.32
C ALA A 254 -4.42 4.90 3.42
N PHE A 255 -5.29 4.09 4.01
CA PHE A 255 -6.30 3.32 3.30
C PHE A 255 -7.68 3.88 3.60
N GLY A 256 -8.25 4.61 2.64
CA GLY A 256 -9.63 5.11 2.72
C GLY A 256 -10.55 4.29 1.82
N LYS A 257 -11.80 4.05 2.22
CA LYS A 257 -12.76 3.31 1.39
C LYS A 257 -12.89 3.93 0.00
N SER A 258 -12.96 3.09 -1.03
CA SER A 258 -12.95 3.53 -2.42
C SER A 258 -14.22 4.28 -2.85
N ASN A 259 -15.31 4.19 -2.08
CA ASN A 259 -16.56 4.90 -2.29
C ASN A 259 -16.67 6.22 -1.50
N LEU A 260 -15.59 6.64 -0.83
CA LEU A 260 -15.51 7.89 -0.09
C LEU A 260 -14.47 8.84 -0.69
N TYR A 261 -14.71 10.13 -0.51
CA TYR A 261 -13.80 11.21 -0.82
C TYR A 261 -13.12 11.70 0.46
N PHE A 262 -11.79 11.83 0.42
CA PHE A 262 -10.99 12.34 1.53
C PHE A 262 -10.33 13.65 1.14
N THR A 263 -10.43 14.64 2.03
CA THR A 263 -9.63 15.87 1.92
C THR A 263 -8.27 15.67 2.56
N VAL A 264 -7.32 16.56 2.26
CA VAL A 264 -6.03 16.63 2.98
C VAL A 264 -6.27 16.71 4.49
N ASN A 265 -7.21 17.55 4.94
CA ASN A 265 -7.54 17.65 6.36
C ASN A 265 -8.06 16.34 6.97
N ALA A 266 -8.87 15.59 6.21
CA ALA A 266 -9.39 14.31 6.69
C ALA A 266 -8.29 13.25 6.81
N LEU A 267 -7.35 13.22 5.87
CA LEU A 267 -6.20 12.30 5.93
C LEU A 267 -5.20 12.69 7.03
N ASP A 268 -4.94 13.98 7.23
CA ASP A 268 -3.99 14.46 8.26
C ASP A 268 -4.52 14.26 9.69
N HIS A 269 -5.84 14.22 9.90
CA HIS A 269 -6.46 14.20 11.23
C HIS A 269 -7.40 13.00 11.46
N GLU A 270 -7.28 11.94 10.64
CA GLU A 270 -8.06 10.70 10.79
C GLU A 270 -9.58 10.96 10.88
N LEU A 271 -10.08 11.85 10.02
CA LEU A 271 -11.51 12.17 9.98
C LEU A 271 -12.24 11.29 8.96
N PRO A 272 -13.55 11.04 9.16
CA PRO A 272 -14.37 10.32 8.20
C PRO A 272 -14.33 10.96 6.80
N GLY A 273 -14.31 10.11 5.77
CA GLY A 273 -14.51 10.51 4.39
C GLY A 273 -15.97 10.87 4.09
N SER A 274 -16.21 11.46 2.92
CA SER A 274 -17.55 11.86 2.47
C SER A 274 -18.03 11.06 1.27
N ILE A 275 -19.30 10.67 1.24
CA ILE A 275 -19.94 9.99 0.09
C ILE A 275 -20.16 10.93 -1.12
N THR A 276 -20.14 12.25 -0.89
CA THR A 276 -20.22 13.27 -1.93
C THR A 276 -18.93 14.06 -1.96
N LYS A 277 -18.39 14.30 -3.16
CA LYS A 277 -17.20 15.15 -3.31
C LYS A 277 -17.53 16.54 -2.75
N PRO A 278 -16.81 17.04 -1.73
CA PRO A 278 -16.99 18.40 -1.24
C PRO A 278 -16.88 19.41 -2.39
N GLU A 279 -17.81 20.36 -2.44
CA GLU A 279 -17.70 21.46 -3.39
C GLU A 279 -16.47 22.30 -3.05
N PRO A 280 -15.66 22.71 -4.04
CA PRO A 280 -14.53 23.59 -3.78
C PRO A 280 -15.02 24.92 -3.21
N ASP A 281 -14.27 25.49 -2.26
CA ASP A 281 -14.61 26.76 -1.65
C ASP A 281 -14.68 27.87 -2.72
N SER A 282 -15.91 28.30 -3.02
CA SER A 282 -16.16 29.29 -4.06
C SER A 282 -15.53 30.67 -3.80
N SER A 283 -15.15 30.96 -2.54
CA SER A 283 -14.48 32.21 -2.17
C SER A 283 -13.05 32.32 -2.72
N GLN A 284 -12.45 31.19 -3.11
CA GLN A 284 -11.12 31.11 -3.71
C GLN A 284 -11.14 31.30 -5.23
N PHE A 285 -12.33 31.30 -5.87
CA PHE A 285 -12.44 31.58 -7.29
C PHE A 285 -12.57 33.07 -7.54
N TYR A 286 -11.85 33.55 -8.57
CA TYR A 286 -11.97 34.91 -9.06
C TYR A 286 -13.42 35.21 -9.46
N GLN A 287 -14.08 36.12 -8.74
CA GLN A 287 -15.50 36.47 -8.91
C GLN A 287 -15.81 37.32 -10.15
N GLY A 288 -14.82 37.60 -11.00
CA GLY A 288 -14.95 38.59 -12.06
C GLY A 288 -14.85 40.03 -11.55
N PRO A 289 -14.71 41.03 -12.43
CA PRO A 289 -14.81 42.43 -12.06
C PRO A 289 -16.22 42.77 -11.52
N PRO A 290 -16.35 43.69 -10.55
CA PRO A 290 -17.63 44.15 -10.00
C PRO A 290 -18.48 44.97 -11.00
#